data_AF-A0A2T7TV51-F1
#
_entry.id   AF-A0A2T7TV51-F1
#
_cell.length_a   1.000
_cell.length_b   1.000
_cell.length_c   1.000
_cell.angle_alpha   90.00
_cell.angle_beta   90.00
_cell.angle_gamma   90.00
#
_symmetry.space_group_name_H-M   'P 1'
#
loop_
_entity.id
_entity.type
_entity.pdbx_description
1 polymer ?
#
loop_
_entity_poly.entity_id
_entity_poly.type
_entity_poly.pdbx_seq_one_letter_code
_entity_poly.pdbx_strand_id
1 'polypeptide(L)'
;MARVVRWDRPIRGTRDRIAAWVNMLFVDHGVFRLINSNRHLVADKVWRSAQPAPHQLARLARAGVRTIVNLRGQREHGSWQLQREACDKHGLDLVELTIRSRAAPSVETIREAKKVFDSLRYPALIHCKSGADRAGFAATLYLILQEGASVADARKQLSLRYGHIRFGKTGILDAFFEQYQREGEAVGMSLLEWVEQEYSPEKLERDFRPYALADLLLDRVLRRE
;
A
#
# COMPACT_ATOMS: atom_id res chain seq x y z
N MET A 1 10.46 8.49 18.46
CA MET A 1 11.17 9.49 17.64
C MET A 1 10.19 10.61 17.31
N ALA A 2 10.55 11.87 17.52
CA ALA A 2 9.65 13.00 17.26
C ALA A 2 9.23 12.99 15.78
N ARG A 3 7.92 13.04 15.52
CA ARG A 3 7.35 13.18 14.16
C ARG A 3 8.02 14.38 13.52
N VAL A 4 8.75 14.17 12.43
CA VAL A 4 9.43 15.26 11.72
C VAL A 4 8.36 16.07 10.98
N VAL A 5 7.81 17.09 11.64
CA VAL A 5 6.79 18.04 11.13
C VAL A 5 7.25 18.77 9.87
N ARG A 6 8.54 18.68 9.51
CA ARG A 6 9.15 19.36 8.36
C ARG A 6 8.43 19.09 7.03
N TRP A 7 7.88 17.90 6.84
CA TRP A 7 7.25 17.52 5.58
C TRP A 7 5.72 17.63 5.61
N ASP A 8 5.15 18.23 6.65
CA ASP A 8 3.74 18.64 6.66
C ASP A 8 3.53 19.98 5.92
N ARG A 9 4.60 20.76 5.67
CA ARG A 9 4.54 22.02 4.91
C ARG A 9 4.94 21.86 3.43
N PRO A 10 4.37 22.66 2.50
CA PRO A 10 4.80 22.70 1.10
C PRO A 10 6.29 23.01 0.92
N ILE A 11 6.88 22.48 -0.17
CA ILE A 11 8.25 22.81 -0.58
C ILE A 11 8.32 24.27 -1.02
N ARG A 12 9.22 25.07 -0.42
CA ARG A 12 9.42 26.49 -0.76
C ARG A 12 10.84 26.76 -1.27
N GLY A 13 10.96 27.02 -2.57
CA GLY A 13 12.22 27.36 -3.22
C GLY A 13 13.20 26.19 -3.35
N THR A 14 14.39 26.50 -3.88
CA THR A 14 15.38 25.49 -4.31
C THR A 14 15.97 24.69 -3.15
N ARG A 15 16.24 25.33 -2.00
CA ARG A 15 16.84 24.66 -0.84
C ARG A 15 15.92 23.59 -0.23
N ASP A 16 14.65 23.91 -0.04
CA ASP A 16 13.66 22.93 0.45
C ASP A 16 13.46 21.79 -0.54
N ARG A 17 13.49 22.09 -1.84
CA ARG A 17 13.39 21.06 -2.89
C ARG A 17 14.57 20.09 -2.83
N ILE A 18 15.80 20.61 -2.74
CA ILE A 18 17.00 19.76 -2.60
C ILE A 18 16.90 18.91 -1.33
N ALA A 19 16.50 19.50 -0.20
CA ALA A 19 16.32 18.76 1.04
C ALA A 19 15.26 17.66 0.93
N ALA A 20 14.16 17.90 0.22
CA ALA A 20 13.11 16.90 -0.01
C ALA A 20 13.63 15.72 -0.85
N TRP A 21 14.41 16.00 -1.89
CA TRP A 21 15.06 14.98 -2.70
C TRP A 21 16.07 14.17 -1.92
N VAL A 22 16.98 14.81 -1.18
CA VAL A 22 17.97 14.12 -0.32
C VAL A 22 17.25 13.24 0.71
N ASN A 23 16.23 13.76 1.38
CA ASN A 23 15.45 12.98 2.34
C ASN A 23 14.74 11.80 1.67
N MET A 24 14.09 12.01 0.52
CA MET A 24 13.44 10.94 -0.23
C MET A 24 14.43 9.84 -0.64
N LEU A 25 15.61 10.21 -1.16
CA LEU A 25 16.59 9.27 -1.67
C LEU A 25 17.24 8.44 -0.56
N PHE A 26 17.69 9.09 0.52
CA PHE A 26 18.57 8.47 1.51
C PHE A 26 17.89 8.14 2.83
N VAL A 27 16.91 8.93 3.28
CA VAL A 27 16.19 8.65 4.54
C VAL A 27 14.98 7.75 4.28
N ASP A 28 14.21 8.03 3.23
CA ASP A 28 13.08 7.21 2.79
C ASP A 28 13.50 6.10 1.80
N HIS A 29 14.81 5.89 1.59
CA HIS A 29 15.35 4.81 0.76
C HIS A 29 14.80 4.82 -0.69
N GLY A 30 14.53 6.01 -1.21
CA GLY A 30 14.08 6.28 -2.58
C GLY A 30 14.99 5.73 -3.66
N VAL A 31 16.29 5.67 -3.39
CA VAL A 31 17.29 5.18 -4.36
C VAL A 31 16.94 3.79 -4.92
N PHE A 32 16.46 2.86 -4.11
CA PHE A 32 16.10 1.52 -4.57
C PHE A 32 14.86 1.51 -5.47
N ARG A 33 13.92 2.44 -5.21
CA ARG A 33 12.66 2.57 -5.96
C ARG A 33 12.86 3.24 -7.32
N LEU A 34 13.96 3.98 -7.47
CA LEU A 34 14.38 4.50 -8.78
C LEU A 34 14.92 3.39 -9.69
N ILE A 35 15.58 2.37 -9.11
CA ILE A 35 16.12 1.23 -9.85
C ILE A 35 15.00 0.24 -10.20
N ASN A 36 14.16 -0.11 -9.22
CA ASN A 36 13.03 -1.01 -9.41
C ASN A 36 11.74 -0.39 -8.84
N SER A 37 10.80 -0.05 -9.74
CA SER A 37 9.51 0.51 -9.35
C SER A 37 8.50 -0.54 -8.86
N ASN A 38 8.84 -1.84 -8.89
CA ASN A 38 7.96 -2.96 -8.53
C ASN A 38 6.55 -2.82 -9.15
N ARG A 39 6.50 -2.39 -10.42
CA ARG A 39 5.26 -1.96 -11.07
C ARG A 39 4.64 -3.12 -11.85
N HIS A 40 3.40 -3.47 -11.50
CA HIS A 40 2.68 -4.61 -12.07
C HIS A 40 1.22 -4.29 -12.31
N LEU A 41 0.63 -4.88 -13.35
CA LEU A 41 -0.80 -4.83 -13.59
C LEU A 41 -1.51 -5.73 -12.57
N VAL A 42 -2.62 -5.24 -12.01
CA VAL A 42 -3.47 -5.96 -11.05
C VAL A 42 -4.73 -6.45 -11.76
N ALA A 43 -5.44 -5.54 -12.42
CA ALA A 43 -6.66 -5.76 -13.20
C ALA A 43 -6.67 -4.79 -14.40
N ASP A 44 -7.72 -4.80 -15.23
CA ASP A 44 -7.81 -3.83 -16.32
C ASP A 44 -7.68 -2.40 -15.77
N LYS A 45 -6.76 -1.63 -16.34
CA LYS A 45 -6.46 -0.24 -15.95
C LYS A 45 -6.05 -0.01 -14.49
N VAL A 46 -5.77 -1.05 -13.70
CA VAL A 46 -5.29 -0.91 -12.31
C VAL A 46 -3.90 -1.50 -12.16
N TRP A 47 -3.01 -0.69 -11.61
CA TRP A 47 -1.61 -1.04 -11.42
C TRP A 47 -1.23 -0.93 -9.94
N ARG A 48 -0.23 -1.71 -9.53
CA ARG A 48 0.46 -1.56 -8.24
C ARG A 48 1.92 -1.19 -8.44
N SER A 49 2.54 -0.50 -7.47
CA SER A 49 3.97 -0.15 -7.51
C SER A 49 4.60 0.22 -6.17
N ALA A 50 5.93 0.33 -6.14
CA ALA A 50 6.65 1.16 -5.19
C ALA A 50 6.35 2.65 -5.42
N GLN A 51 6.54 3.50 -4.41
CA GLN A 51 6.23 4.93 -4.55
C GLN A 51 6.99 5.56 -5.74
N PRO A 52 6.28 6.11 -6.73
CA PRO A 52 6.93 6.70 -7.88
C PRO A 52 7.62 8.03 -7.54
N ALA A 53 8.76 8.28 -8.16
CA ALA A 53 9.40 9.59 -8.15
C ALA A 53 8.67 10.60 -9.06
N PRO A 54 8.87 11.92 -8.88
CA PRO A 54 8.18 12.94 -9.68
C PRO A 54 8.23 12.74 -11.20
N HIS A 55 9.38 12.36 -11.76
CA HIS A 55 9.50 12.14 -13.21
C HIS A 55 8.77 10.86 -13.68
N GLN A 56 8.58 9.88 -12.80
CA GLN A 56 7.78 8.68 -13.08
C GLN A 56 6.30 9.03 -13.06
N LEU A 57 5.84 9.88 -12.12
CA LEU A 57 4.47 10.43 -12.11
C LEU A 57 4.16 11.21 -13.39
N ALA A 58 5.08 12.05 -13.86
CA ALA A 58 4.95 12.74 -15.14
C ALA A 58 4.79 11.78 -16.33
N ARG A 59 5.48 10.63 -16.31
CA ARG A 59 5.36 9.60 -17.34
C ARG A 59 4.03 8.86 -17.25
N LEU A 60 3.56 8.55 -16.03
CA LEU A 60 2.28 7.90 -15.78
C LEU A 60 1.11 8.78 -16.26
N ALA A 61 1.14 10.08 -15.96
CA ALA A 61 0.15 11.04 -16.44
C ALA A 61 0.08 11.08 -17.97
N ARG A 62 1.24 11.13 -18.65
CA ARG A 62 1.32 11.05 -20.12
C ARG A 62 0.84 9.73 -20.69
N ALA A 63 0.96 8.64 -19.93
CA ALA A 63 0.42 7.32 -20.29
C ALA A 63 -1.08 7.19 -19.98
N GLY A 64 -1.74 8.26 -19.51
CA GLY A 64 -3.18 8.31 -19.30
C GLY A 64 -3.65 7.99 -17.88
N VAL A 65 -2.74 7.66 -16.94
CA VAL A 65 -3.11 7.45 -15.53
C VAL A 65 -3.82 8.70 -15.00
N ARG A 66 -4.91 8.49 -14.26
CA ARG A 66 -5.76 9.55 -13.70
C ARG A 66 -5.63 9.67 -12.19
N THR A 67 -5.48 8.53 -11.49
CA THR A 67 -5.44 8.50 -10.03
C THR A 67 -4.20 7.77 -9.51
N ILE A 68 -3.61 8.32 -8.46
CA ILE A 68 -2.52 7.74 -7.66
C ILE A 68 -3.07 7.49 -6.26
N VAL A 69 -3.07 6.24 -5.82
CA VAL A 69 -3.51 5.86 -4.46
C VAL A 69 -2.29 5.64 -3.56
N ASN A 70 -2.13 6.48 -2.56
CA ASN A 70 -1.05 6.41 -1.57
C ASN A 70 -1.49 5.62 -0.34
N LEU A 71 -0.85 4.47 -0.13
CA LEU A 71 -1.18 3.58 1.00
C LEU A 71 -0.44 3.88 2.31
N ARG A 72 0.46 4.86 2.30
CA ARG A 72 1.42 5.02 3.40
C ARG A 72 0.85 5.74 4.61
N GLY A 73 -0.07 6.70 4.42
CA GLY A 73 -0.61 7.59 5.46
C GLY A 73 0.40 8.54 6.13
N GLN A 74 1.70 8.27 5.97
CA GLN A 74 2.78 9.01 6.60
C GLN A 74 3.24 10.17 5.71
N ARG A 75 3.23 11.36 6.30
CA ARG A 75 3.73 12.62 5.71
C ARG A 75 5.13 12.96 6.23
N GLU A 76 5.90 11.96 6.62
CA GLU A 76 7.15 12.10 7.38
C GLU A 76 8.41 12.23 6.51
N HIS A 77 8.25 12.16 5.19
CA HIS A 77 9.35 12.15 4.25
C HIS A 77 9.15 13.13 3.11
N GLY A 78 10.27 13.59 2.54
CA GLY A 78 10.26 14.46 1.36
C GLY A 78 9.54 13.84 0.16
N SER A 79 9.42 12.51 0.11
CA SER A 79 8.65 11.79 -0.91
C SER A 79 7.18 12.19 -0.95
N TRP A 80 6.57 12.48 0.20
CA TRP A 80 5.17 12.93 0.26
C TRP A 80 4.97 14.27 -0.45
N GLN A 81 5.80 15.26 -0.09
CA GLN A 81 5.70 16.60 -0.66
C GLN A 81 6.03 16.61 -2.15
N LEU A 82 7.07 15.86 -2.55
CA LEU A 82 7.45 15.69 -3.96
C LEU A 82 6.34 15.00 -4.78
N GLN A 83 5.66 14.01 -4.20
CA GLN A 83 4.53 13.34 -4.84
C GLN A 83 3.35 14.29 -5.01
N ARG A 84 2.94 15.00 -3.95
CA ARG A 84 1.80 15.91 -4.01
C ARG A 84 2.00 16.97 -5.08
N GLU A 85 3.15 17.65 -5.04
CA GLU A 85 3.48 18.68 -6.05
C GLU A 85 3.48 18.11 -7.48
N ALA A 86 4.02 16.90 -7.68
CA ALA A 86 4.03 16.26 -8.98
C ALA A 86 2.62 15.83 -9.46
N CYS A 87 1.76 15.37 -8.55
CA CYS A 87 0.38 15.04 -8.88
C CYS A 87 -0.40 16.30 -9.29
N ASP A 88 -0.31 17.36 -8.48
CA ASP A 88 -0.93 18.66 -8.76
C ASP A 88 -0.46 19.21 -10.12
N LYS A 89 0.85 19.19 -10.37
CA LYS A 89 1.44 19.67 -11.63
C LYS A 89 0.96 18.91 -12.86
N HIS A 90 0.65 17.63 -12.72
CA HIS A 90 0.30 16.75 -13.84
C HIS A 90 -1.19 16.39 -13.89
N GLY A 91 -2.03 17.02 -13.06
CA GLY A 91 -3.47 16.79 -13.02
C GLY A 91 -3.84 15.36 -12.62
N LEU A 92 -3.03 14.73 -11.76
CA LEU A 92 -3.30 13.41 -11.19
C LEU A 92 -4.06 13.58 -9.88
N ASP A 93 -5.14 12.83 -9.68
CA ASP A 93 -5.77 12.76 -8.37
C ASP A 93 -4.86 11.99 -7.42
N LEU A 94 -4.54 12.60 -6.29
CA LEU A 94 -3.82 11.92 -5.21
C LEU A 94 -4.82 11.53 -4.13
N VAL A 95 -5.14 10.24 -4.06
CA VAL A 95 -6.05 9.67 -3.06
C VAL A 95 -5.23 9.00 -1.98
N GLU A 96 -5.55 9.25 -0.71
CA GLU A 96 -4.92 8.60 0.44
C GLU A 96 -5.82 7.49 0.97
N LEU A 97 -5.24 6.31 1.24
CA LEU A 97 -5.89 5.19 1.92
C LEU A 97 -4.87 4.57 2.87
N THR A 98 -4.94 4.86 4.16
CA THR A 98 -3.86 4.43 5.07
C THR A 98 -4.00 2.95 5.44
N ILE A 99 -3.01 2.13 5.06
CA ILE A 99 -2.98 0.71 5.41
C ILE A 99 -1.75 0.42 6.25
N ARG A 100 -1.92 -0.33 7.34
CA ARG A 100 -0.81 -0.85 8.15
C ARG A 100 -0.35 -2.19 7.57
N SER A 101 0.96 -2.39 7.43
CA SER A 101 1.51 -3.66 6.90
C SER A 101 1.78 -4.72 7.96
N ARG A 102 1.73 -4.37 9.25
CA ARG A 102 2.17 -5.22 10.37
C ARG A 102 1.14 -5.34 11.49
N ALA A 103 -0.10 -4.97 11.21
CA ALA A 103 -1.23 -5.06 12.12
C ALA A 103 -2.44 -5.60 11.36
N ALA A 104 -3.40 -6.18 12.08
CA ALA A 104 -4.64 -6.62 11.48
C ALA A 104 -5.40 -5.40 10.91
N PRO A 105 -6.00 -5.50 9.72
CA PRO A 105 -6.82 -4.41 9.18
C PRO A 105 -8.06 -4.22 10.06
N SER A 106 -8.44 -2.97 10.33
CA SER A 106 -9.71 -2.69 11.01
C SER A 106 -10.88 -2.81 10.04
N VAL A 107 -12.10 -2.98 10.56
CA VAL A 107 -13.33 -3.01 9.76
C VAL A 107 -13.47 -1.69 8.97
N GLU A 108 -13.15 -0.56 9.60
CA GLU A 108 -13.17 0.77 8.97
C GLU A 108 -12.18 0.85 7.81
N THR A 109 -11.00 0.24 7.94
CA THR A 109 -10.00 0.23 6.87
C THR A 109 -10.53 -0.50 5.63
N ILE A 110 -11.25 -1.61 5.83
CA ILE A 110 -11.85 -2.38 4.73
C ILE A 110 -13.01 -1.60 4.08
N ARG A 111 -13.87 -0.97 4.90
CA ARG A 111 -14.92 -0.06 4.42
C ARG A 111 -14.35 1.11 3.62
N GLU A 112 -13.29 1.74 4.12
CA GLU A 112 -12.62 2.86 3.46
C GLU A 112 -12.00 2.42 2.13
N ALA A 113 -11.36 1.24 2.10
CA ALA A 113 -10.82 0.68 0.87
C ALA A 113 -11.92 0.50 -0.19
N LYS A 114 -13.08 -0.06 0.17
CA LYS A 114 -14.23 -0.18 -0.76
C LYS A 114 -14.64 1.19 -1.31
N LYS A 115 -14.86 2.17 -0.43
CA LYS A 115 -15.27 3.53 -0.81
C LYS A 115 -14.25 4.19 -1.74
N VAL A 116 -12.95 4.04 -1.44
CA VAL A 116 -11.87 4.55 -2.28
C VAL A 116 -11.93 3.90 -3.66
N PHE A 117 -11.99 2.57 -3.74
CA PHE A 117 -12.04 1.84 -5.00
C PHE A 117 -13.26 2.23 -5.87
N ASP A 118 -14.42 2.44 -5.26
CA ASP A 118 -15.64 2.89 -5.96
C ASP A 118 -15.52 4.29 -6.57
N SER A 119 -14.62 5.12 -6.02
CA SER A 119 -14.45 6.51 -6.44
C SER A 119 -13.28 6.75 -7.40
N LEU A 120 -12.47 5.73 -7.69
CA LEU A 120 -11.26 5.90 -8.49
C LEU A 120 -11.58 6.29 -9.94
N ARG A 121 -10.77 7.19 -10.49
CA ARG A 121 -10.72 7.41 -11.93
C ARG A 121 -9.63 6.53 -12.54
N TYR A 122 -10.02 5.72 -13.53
CA TYR A 122 -9.11 4.79 -14.19
C TYR A 122 -8.46 5.41 -15.44
N PRO A 123 -7.23 5.02 -15.81
CA PRO A 123 -6.35 4.09 -15.10
C PRO A 123 -5.79 4.62 -13.77
N ALA A 124 -5.67 3.73 -12.79
CA ALA A 124 -5.21 4.05 -11.44
C ALA A 124 -3.93 3.29 -11.07
N LEU A 125 -3.07 3.92 -10.27
CA LEU A 125 -1.86 3.31 -9.71
C LEU A 125 -1.90 3.34 -8.19
N ILE A 126 -1.93 2.17 -7.58
CA ILE A 126 -1.86 1.98 -6.13
C ILE A 126 -0.40 1.79 -5.73
N HIS A 127 0.07 2.49 -4.70
CA HIS A 127 1.44 2.31 -4.24
C HIS A 127 1.58 2.37 -2.71
N CYS A 128 2.66 1.77 -2.22
CA CYS A 128 3.13 1.99 -0.85
C CYS A 128 4.59 2.47 -0.88
N LYS A 129 5.43 2.08 0.09
CA LYS A 129 6.88 2.36 0.03
C LYS A 129 7.54 1.51 -1.07
N SER A 130 7.61 0.20 -0.89
CA SER A 130 8.30 -0.76 -1.77
C SER A 130 7.39 -1.46 -2.80
N GLY A 131 6.07 -1.26 -2.72
CA GLY A 131 5.10 -1.95 -3.58
C GLY A 131 4.85 -3.42 -3.21
N ALA A 132 5.36 -3.89 -2.08
CA ALA A 132 5.23 -5.28 -1.62
C ALA A 132 3.98 -5.48 -0.74
N ASP A 133 4.07 -5.11 0.54
CA ASP A 133 3.10 -5.55 1.57
C ASP A 133 1.75 -4.81 1.45
N ARG A 134 1.71 -3.51 1.78
CA ARG A 134 0.48 -2.68 1.70
C ARG A 134 -0.13 -2.68 0.30
N ALA A 135 0.70 -2.56 -0.74
CA ALA A 135 0.24 -2.57 -2.13
C ALA A 135 -0.28 -3.95 -2.55
N GLY A 136 0.29 -5.03 -2.02
CA GLY A 136 -0.22 -6.38 -2.23
C GLY A 136 -1.56 -6.59 -1.56
N PHE A 137 -1.68 -6.16 -0.31
CA PHE A 137 -2.94 -6.21 0.43
C PHE A 137 -4.05 -5.41 -0.26
N ALA A 138 -3.78 -4.16 -0.66
CA ALA A 138 -4.74 -3.36 -1.40
C ALA A 138 -5.10 -3.94 -2.77
N ALA A 139 -4.13 -4.53 -3.49
CA ALA A 139 -4.39 -5.21 -4.76
C ALA A 139 -5.26 -6.47 -4.56
N THR A 140 -5.02 -7.25 -3.51
CA THR A 140 -5.88 -8.39 -3.12
C THR A 140 -7.30 -7.90 -2.79
N LEU A 141 -7.44 -6.84 -1.99
CA LEU A 141 -8.75 -6.25 -1.68
C LEU A 141 -9.47 -5.77 -2.94
N TYR A 142 -8.77 -5.09 -3.85
CA TYR A 142 -9.35 -4.60 -5.10
C TYR A 142 -9.92 -5.75 -5.93
N LEU A 143 -9.15 -6.84 -6.10
CA LEU A 143 -9.59 -8.01 -6.87
C LEU A 143 -10.84 -8.67 -6.25
N ILE A 144 -10.91 -8.76 -4.92
CA ILE A 144 -12.08 -9.35 -4.25
C ILE A 144 -13.29 -8.41 -4.34
N LEU A 145 -13.11 -7.12 -4.01
CA LEU A 145 -14.20 -6.16 -3.83
C LEU A 145 -14.75 -5.56 -5.13
N GLN A 146 -13.92 -5.46 -6.18
CA GLN A 146 -14.30 -4.86 -7.47
C GLN A 146 -14.43 -5.91 -8.58
N GLU A 147 -13.53 -6.89 -8.62
CA GLU A 147 -13.50 -7.89 -9.69
C GLU A 147 -14.19 -9.21 -9.29
N GLY A 148 -14.64 -9.35 -8.04
CA GLY A 148 -15.30 -10.57 -7.54
C GLY A 148 -14.39 -11.81 -7.54
N ALA A 149 -13.07 -11.62 -7.52
CA ALA A 149 -12.13 -12.72 -7.55
C ALA A 149 -12.15 -13.54 -6.26
N SER A 150 -11.90 -14.85 -6.38
CA SER A 150 -11.73 -15.72 -5.22
C SER A 150 -10.53 -15.28 -4.36
N VAL A 151 -10.59 -15.55 -3.05
CA VAL A 151 -9.46 -15.27 -2.15
C VAL A 151 -8.22 -16.04 -2.60
N ALA A 152 -8.38 -17.27 -3.09
CA ALA A 152 -7.30 -18.11 -3.58
C ALA A 152 -6.51 -17.46 -4.74
N ASP A 153 -7.21 -16.78 -5.65
CA ASP A 153 -6.58 -16.07 -6.77
C ASP A 153 -6.07 -14.70 -6.36
N ALA A 154 -6.88 -13.92 -5.65
CA ALA A 154 -6.54 -12.57 -5.26
C ALA A 154 -5.29 -12.53 -4.37
N ARG A 155 -5.15 -13.47 -3.43
CA ARG A 155 -4.01 -13.50 -2.49
C ARG A 155 -2.66 -13.76 -3.17
N LYS A 156 -2.61 -14.16 -4.45
CA LYS A 156 -1.36 -14.26 -5.23
C LYS A 156 -0.63 -12.91 -5.33
N GLN A 157 -1.33 -11.80 -5.10
CA GLN A 157 -0.76 -10.45 -4.95
C GLN A 157 0.11 -10.31 -3.69
N LEU A 158 -0.05 -11.17 -2.69
CA LEU A 158 0.83 -11.29 -1.52
C LEU A 158 1.80 -12.46 -1.76
N SER A 159 2.87 -12.21 -2.51
CA SER A 159 3.86 -13.25 -2.82
C SER A 159 5.28 -12.71 -2.97
N LEU A 160 6.26 -13.64 -2.91
CA LEU A 160 7.68 -13.35 -3.11
C LEU A 160 7.96 -12.68 -4.46
N ARG A 161 7.13 -12.93 -5.48
CA ARG A 161 7.19 -12.25 -6.79
C ARG A 161 7.20 -10.72 -6.66
N TYR A 162 6.47 -10.19 -5.69
CA TYR A 162 6.36 -8.76 -5.42
C TYR A 162 7.19 -8.30 -4.21
N GLY A 163 8.02 -9.19 -3.66
CA GLY A 163 8.85 -8.95 -2.49
C GLY A 163 8.13 -9.09 -1.14
N HIS A 164 6.90 -9.59 -1.11
CA HIS A 164 6.15 -9.82 0.13
C HIS A 164 6.63 -11.10 0.82
N ILE A 165 6.83 -11.05 2.14
CA ILE A 165 7.35 -12.17 2.94
C ILE A 165 6.37 -12.43 4.10
N ARG A 166 5.71 -13.59 4.09
CA ARG A 166 4.69 -13.96 5.09
C ARG A 166 5.23 -14.37 6.47
N PHE A 167 6.53 -14.66 6.58
CA PHE A 167 7.09 -15.26 7.81
C PHE A 167 7.34 -14.27 8.96
N GLY A 168 7.37 -12.96 8.69
CA GLY A 168 7.44 -11.91 9.72
C GLY A 168 6.07 -11.34 10.07
N LYS A 169 6.03 -10.19 10.77
CA LYS A 169 4.78 -9.48 11.10
C LYS A 169 3.87 -9.16 9.91
N THR A 170 4.45 -9.03 8.71
CA THR A 170 3.69 -8.81 7.47
C THR A 170 2.77 -9.98 7.11
N GLY A 171 2.98 -11.17 7.66
CA GLY A 171 2.10 -12.33 7.49
C GLY A 171 0.70 -12.17 8.08
N ILE A 172 0.48 -11.16 8.92
CA ILE A 172 -0.87 -10.83 9.42
C ILE A 172 -1.83 -10.50 8.27
N LEU A 173 -1.30 -9.96 7.16
CA LEU A 173 -2.05 -9.65 5.96
C LEU A 173 -2.52 -10.91 5.23
N ASP A 174 -1.68 -11.96 5.16
CA ASP A 174 -2.10 -13.27 4.66
C ASP A 174 -3.13 -13.89 5.60
N ALA A 175 -2.88 -13.84 6.91
CA ALA A 175 -3.74 -14.46 7.91
C ALA A 175 -5.17 -13.89 7.88
N PHE A 176 -5.32 -12.59 7.62
CA PHE A 176 -6.62 -11.95 7.39
C PHE A 176 -7.40 -12.61 6.23
N PHE A 177 -6.79 -12.73 5.06
CA PHE A 177 -7.45 -13.35 3.89
C PHE A 177 -7.66 -14.85 4.08
N GLU A 178 -6.72 -15.55 4.70
CA GLU A 178 -6.86 -16.97 5.03
C GLU A 178 -8.02 -17.19 6.02
N GLN A 179 -8.25 -16.27 6.96
CA GLN A 179 -9.39 -16.33 7.87
C GLN A 179 -10.71 -16.05 7.13
N TYR A 180 -10.77 -14.98 6.32
CA TYR A 180 -11.94 -14.70 5.48
C TYR A 180 -12.27 -15.88 4.56
N GLN A 181 -11.28 -16.51 3.95
CA GLN A 181 -11.48 -17.67 3.10
C GLN A 181 -12.17 -18.83 3.84
N ARG A 182 -11.79 -19.08 5.10
CA ARG A 182 -12.35 -20.18 5.91
C ARG A 182 -13.72 -19.86 6.51
N GLU A 183 -13.89 -18.63 6.98
CA GLU A 183 -15.05 -18.25 7.80
C GLU A 183 -16.12 -17.52 7.02
N GLY A 184 -15.77 -16.81 5.94
CA GLY A 184 -16.68 -16.03 5.12
C GLY A 184 -16.90 -16.62 3.72
N GLU A 185 -15.85 -16.67 2.89
CA GLU A 185 -15.95 -17.13 1.49
C GLU A 185 -16.50 -18.58 1.41
N ALA A 186 -16.04 -19.48 2.29
CA ALA A 186 -16.47 -20.87 2.33
C ALA A 186 -17.98 -21.08 2.57
N VAL A 187 -18.65 -20.11 3.21
CA VAL A 187 -20.10 -20.14 3.48
C VAL A 187 -20.87 -19.13 2.61
N GLY A 188 -20.22 -18.52 1.63
CA GLY A 188 -20.84 -17.61 0.66
C GLY A 188 -21.01 -16.16 1.13
N MET A 189 -20.39 -15.75 2.24
CA MET A 189 -20.41 -14.35 2.67
C MET A 189 -19.44 -13.50 1.84
N SER A 190 -19.86 -12.31 1.45
CA SER A 190 -18.95 -11.31 0.88
C SER A 190 -17.93 -10.85 1.93
N LEU A 191 -16.80 -10.30 1.47
CA LEU A 191 -15.77 -9.79 2.37
C LEU A 191 -16.33 -8.71 3.30
N LEU A 192 -17.21 -7.84 2.80
CA LEU A 192 -17.83 -6.80 3.61
C LEU A 192 -18.75 -7.39 4.67
N GLU A 193 -19.63 -8.32 4.33
CA GLU A 193 -20.51 -8.96 5.32
C GLU A 193 -19.73 -9.65 6.43
N TRP A 194 -18.70 -10.42 6.06
CA TRP A 194 -17.86 -11.12 7.03
C TRP A 194 -17.11 -10.16 7.97
N VAL A 195 -16.56 -9.05 7.44
CA VAL A 195 -15.86 -8.10 8.33
C VAL A 195 -16.78 -7.36 9.29
N GLU A 196 -18.07 -7.22 8.96
CA GLU A 196 -19.06 -6.56 9.83
C GLU A 196 -19.62 -7.47 10.91
N GLN A 197 -19.78 -8.76 10.60
CA GLN A 197 -20.56 -9.68 11.43
C GLN A 197 -19.67 -10.59 12.29
N GLU A 198 -18.55 -11.06 11.74
CA GLU A 198 -17.80 -12.19 12.31
C GLU A 198 -16.34 -11.85 12.64
N TYR A 199 -15.74 -10.94 11.89
CA TYR A 199 -14.33 -10.61 12.03
C TYR A 199 -14.03 -9.77 13.28
N SER A 200 -12.97 -10.13 14.00
CA SER A 200 -12.36 -9.29 15.05
C SER A 200 -10.86 -9.12 14.77
N PRO A 201 -10.39 -7.87 14.56
CA PRO A 201 -8.97 -7.59 14.43
C PRO A 201 -8.16 -8.06 15.65
N GLU A 202 -8.71 -7.89 16.85
CA GLU A 202 -8.05 -8.26 18.11
C GLU A 202 -7.87 -9.78 18.22
N LYS A 203 -8.87 -10.55 17.78
CA LYS A 203 -8.78 -12.01 17.70
C LYS A 203 -7.68 -12.42 16.73
N LEU A 204 -7.66 -11.83 15.53
CA LEU A 204 -6.65 -12.15 14.52
C LEU A 204 -5.22 -11.81 15.01
N GLU A 205 -5.01 -10.66 15.63
CA GLU A 205 -3.69 -10.29 16.19
C GLU A 205 -3.28 -11.21 17.34
N ARG A 206 -4.23 -11.57 18.21
CA ARG A 206 -3.96 -12.49 19.32
C ARG A 206 -3.62 -13.89 18.83
N ASP A 207 -4.23 -14.37 17.76
CA ASP A 207 -4.05 -15.73 17.27
C ASP A 207 -2.85 -15.82 16.31
N PHE A 208 -2.47 -14.72 15.67
CA PHE A 208 -1.29 -14.65 14.81
C PHE A 208 0.03 -14.68 15.62
N ARG A 209 0.95 -15.55 15.18
CA ARG A 209 2.30 -15.68 15.76
C ARG A 209 3.32 -15.60 14.63
N PRO A 210 4.05 -14.47 14.47
CA PRO A 210 5.12 -14.41 13.48
C PRO A 210 6.27 -15.35 13.89
N TYR A 211 7.01 -15.87 12.90
CA TYR A 211 8.21 -16.65 13.20
C TYR A 211 9.29 -15.71 13.75
N ALA A 212 9.56 -15.80 15.05
CA ALA A 212 10.39 -14.83 15.78
C ALA A 212 11.77 -14.56 15.16
N LEU A 213 12.43 -15.61 14.63
CA LEU A 213 13.73 -15.47 13.96
C LEU A 213 13.62 -14.75 12.61
N ALA A 214 12.55 -15.00 11.85
CA ALA A 214 12.30 -14.33 10.58
C ALA A 214 11.95 -12.85 10.80
N ASP A 215 11.16 -12.52 11.83
CA ASP A 215 10.79 -11.14 12.14
C ASP A 215 12.01 -10.27 12.48
N LEU A 216 12.92 -10.78 13.32
CA LEU A 216 14.13 -10.05 13.72
C LEU A 216 15.07 -9.78 12.53
N LEU A 217 15.23 -10.75 11.63
CA LEU A 217 16.04 -10.60 10.43
C LEU A 217 15.41 -9.61 9.43
N LEU A 218 14.10 -9.71 9.21
CA LEU A 218 13.38 -8.85 8.29
C LEU A 218 13.35 -7.39 8.76
N ASP A 219 13.10 -7.14 10.04
CA ASP A 219 13.06 -5.79 10.60
C ASP A 219 14.44 -5.12 10.59
N ARG A 220 15.52 -5.88 10.86
CA ARG A 220 16.89 -5.36 10.88
C ARG A 220 17.44 -5.09 9.48
N VAL A 221 17.12 -5.93 8.50
CA VAL A 221 17.65 -5.81 7.13
C VAL A 221 16.83 -4.87 6.27
N LEU A 222 15.49 -4.87 6.41
CA LEU A 222 14.63 -4.28 5.38
C LEU A 222 13.89 -3.00 5.79
N ARG A 223 13.82 -2.62 7.08
CA ARG A 223 13.18 -1.39 7.61
C ARG A 223 12.01 -0.87 6.73
N ARG A 224 11.02 -1.75 6.50
CA ARG A 224 9.98 -1.60 5.46
C ARG A 224 8.78 -0.75 5.85
N GLU A 225 8.71 -0.30 7.10
CA GLU A 225 7.72 0.73 7.49
C GLU A 225 8.11 2.10 6.96
#